data_AF-A0A1Q3GYQ2-F1
#
_entry.id   AF-A0A1Q3GYQ2-F1
#
_cell.length_a   1.000
_cell.length_b   1.000
_cell.length_c   1.000
_cell.angle_alpha   90.00
_cell.angle_beta   90.00
_cell.angle_gamma   90.00
#
_symmetry.space_group_name_H-M   'P 1'
#
loop_
_entity.id
_entity.type
_entity.pdbx_description
1 polymer ?
#
loop_
_entity_poly.entity_id
_entity_poly.type
_entity_poly.pdbx_seq_one_letter_code
_entity_poly.pdbx_strand_id
1 'polypeptide(L)'
;MKKQLEKLSTFKFTLRIFAFFAKRKIFTRFTQFLTTKSAKLNIKLNNPQPATDAKALAKVWQQMMPPDAQDKFTIGKIDQDTDTARVKIGIKCPLRGTGNVEACYKLMNYDRTLMKAVGGELIVEKSQSNSGEGHCILAIRKLGADTSDITPAHLKPSPTKTAL
;
A
#
# COMPACT_ATOMS: atom_id res chain seq x y z
N MET A 1 14.87 2.42 -20.14
CA MET A 1 14.89 2.56 -18.67
C MET A 1 13.52 2.39 -18.02
N LYS A 2 12.45 3.04 -18.50
CA LYS A 2 11.08 2.91 -17.98
C LYS A 2 10.64 1.45 -17.71
N LYS A 3 10.77 0.59 -18.73
CA LYS A 3 10.44 -0.85 -18.63
C LYS A 3 11.19 -1.63 -17.55
N GLN A 4 12.36 -1.17 -17.09
CA GLN A 4 13.12 -1.85 -16.02
C GLN A 4 12.70 -1.33 -14.63
N LEU A 5 12.35 -0.05 -14.51
CA LEU A 5 11.88 0.54 -13.25
C LEU A 5 10.51 0.00 -12.82
N GLU A 6 9.70 -0.40 -13.79
CA GLU A 6 8.35 -0.93 -13.58
C GLU A 6 8.33 -2.43 -13.27
N LYS A 7 9.46 -3.16 -13.41
CA LYS A 7 9.51 -4.60 -13.12
C LYS A 7 9.30 -4.91 -11.65
N LEU A 8 8.67 -6.05 -11.38
CA LEU A 8 8.51 -6.59 -10.04
C LEU A 8 9.85 -6.78 -9.32
N SER A 9 10.91 -7.16 -10.04
CA SER A 9 12.25 -7.34 -9.44
C SER A 9 12.78 -6.04 -8.86
N THR A 10 12.70 -4.95 -9.62
CA THR A 10 13.08 -3.60 -9.18
C THR A 10 12.22 -3.15 -8.02
N PHE A 11 10.90 -3.33 -8.13
CA PHE A 11 9.95 -3.02 -7.06
C PHE A 11 10.32 -3.73 -5.74
N LYS A 12 10.58 -5.05 -5.79
CA LYS A 12 10.97 -5.85 -4.62
C LYS A 12 12.32 -5.42 -4.04
N PHE A 13 13.30 -5.09 -4.89
CA PHE A 13 14.60 -4.62 -4.45
C PHE A 13 14.47 -3.29 -3.69
N THR A 14 13.76 -2.31 -4.26
CA THR A 14 13.45 -1.04 -3.61
C THR A 14 12.68 -1.25 -2.31
N LEU A 15 11.68 -2.14 -2.30
CA LEU A 15 10.90 -2.47 -1.10
C LEU A 15 11.77 -2.99 0.04
N ARG A 16 12.78 -3.83 -0.26
CA ARG A 16 13.74 -4.34 0.74
C ARG A 16 14.59 -3.22 1.34
N ILE A 17 15.11 -2.33 0.50
CA ILE A 17 15.90 -1.17 0.94
C ILE A 17 15.05 -0.27 1.85
N PHE A 18 13.84 0.08 1.40
CA PHE A 18 12.97 0.95 2.18
C PHE A 18 12.52 0.30 3.48
N ALA A 19 12.26 -1.01 3.49
CA ALA A 19 11.94 -1.73 4.71
C ALA A 19 13.09 -1.71 5.72
N PHE A 20 14.35 -1.77 5.29
CA PHE A 20 15.50 -1.64 6.18
C PHE A 20 15.52 -0.29 6.91
N PHE A 21 15.29 0.80 6.20
CA PHE A 21 15.21 2.14 6.81
C PHE A 21 13.95 2.31 7.66
N ALA A 22 12.79 1.83 7.19
CA ALA A 22 11.51 1.95 7.88
C ALA A 22 11.50 1.30 9.27
N LYS A 23 12.28 0.22 9.46
CA LYS A 23 12.44 -0.47 10.75
C LYS A 23 13.10 0.39 11.83
N ARG A 24 13.84 1.44 11.46
CA ARG A 24 14.64 2.25 12.39
C ARG A 24 13.97 3.61 12.62
N LYS A 25 13.66 3.95 13.87
CA LYS A 25 12.97 5.21 14.22
C LYS A 25 13.72 6.47 13.76
N ILE A 26 15.06 6.47 13.84
CA ILE A 26 15.90 7.61 13.42
C ILE A 26 15.75 7.97 11.93
N PHE A 27 15.38 7.00 11.08
CA PHE A 27 15.21 7.22 9.64
C PHE A 27 13.76 7.51 9.24
N THR A 28 12.88 7.88 10.17
CA THR A 28 11.45 8.11 9.84
C THR A 28 11.26 9.19 8.78
N ARG A 29 11.86 10.38 8.96
CA ARG A 29 11.78 11.49 7.99
C ARG A 29 12.40 11.10 6.64
N PHE A 30 13.54 10.41 6.69
CA PHE A 30 14.23 9.94 5.49
C PHE A 30 13.40 8.91 4.72
N THR A 31 12.79 7.95 5.41
CA THR A 31 11.90 6.93 4.81
C THR A 31 10.69 7.58 4.16
N GLN A 32 10.08 8.57 4.83
CA GLN A 32 8.96 9.31 4.27
C GLN A 32 9.38 10.08 3.01
N PHE A 33 10.53 10.77 3.05
CA PHE A 33 11.08 11.45 1.87
C PHE A 33 11.30 10.48 0.70
N LEU A 34 11.97 9.36 0.93
CA LEU A 34 12.26 8.35 -0.10
C LEU A 34 10.97 7.79 -0.72
N THR A 35 10.03 7.35 0.12
CA THR A 35 8.76 6.78 -0.35
C THR A 35 7.93 7.81 -1.14
N THR A 36 7.88 9.08 -0.70
CA THR A 36 7.19 10.14 -1.44
C THR A 36 7.88 10.45 -2.77
N LYS A 37 9.22 10.51 -2.82
CA LYS A 37 9.95 10.76 -4.08
C LYS A 37 9.77 9.61 -5.06
N SER A 38 9.83 8.36 -4.61
CA SER A 38 9.55 7.19 -5.43
C SER A 38 8.11 7.16 -5.94
N ALA A 39 7.13 7.55 -5.12
CA ALA A 39 5.73 7.66 -5.54
C ALA A 39 5.58 8.73 -6.62
N LYS A 40 6.18 9.91 -6.44
CA LYS A 40 6.19 10.98 -7.47
C LYS A 40 6.84 10.53 -8.78
N LEU A 41 7.91 9.74 -8.72
CA LEU A 41 8.52 9.15 -9.91
C LEU A 41 7.55 8.18 -10.61
N ASN A 42 6.89 7.28 -9.86
CA ASN A 42 5.89 6.37 -10.43
C ASN A 42 4.73 7.14 -11.07
N ILE A 43 4.19 8.16 -10.40
CA ILE A 43 3.15 9.04 -10.96
C ILE A 43 3.61 9.67 -12.28
N LYS A 44 4.84 10.19 -12.34
CA LYS A 44 5.40 10.76 -13.57
C LYS A 44 5.54 9.72 -14.69
N LEU A 45 5.92 8.49 -14.36
CA LEU A 45 6.11 7.41 -15.35
C LEU A 45 4.77 6.87 -15.87
N ASN A 46 3.79 6.69 -14.99
CA ASN A 46 2.49 6.11 -15.33
C ASN A 46 1.44 7.14 -15.79
N ASN A 47 1.63 8.42 -15.47
CA ASN A 47 0.71 9.52 -15.77
C ASN A 47 -0.77 9.16 -15.45
N PRO A 48 -1.06 8.72 -14.22
CA PRO A 48 -2.38 8.22 -13.86
C PRO A 48 -3.41 9.35 -13.93
N GLN A 49 -4.63 9.00 -14.34
CA GLN A 49 -5.75 9.94 -14.36
C GLN A 49 -6.47 9.95 -13.00
N PRO A 50 -6.93 11.11 -12.52
CA PRO A 50 -7.79 11.18 -11.35
C PRO A 50 -9.09 10.38 -11.53
N ALA A 51 -9.66 9.92 -10.43
CA ALA A 51 -10.94 9.21 -10.42
C ALA A 51 -11.81 9.67 -9.24
N THR A 52 -13.13 9.51 -9.37
CA THR A 52 -14.10 10.05 -8.42
C THR A 52 -14.87 9.01 -7.63
N ASP A 53 -14.77 7.73 -7.99
CA ASP A 53 -15.41 6.60 -7.30
C ASP A 53 -14.37 5.54 -6.93
N ALA A 54 -14.68 4.73 -5.91
CA ALA A 54 -13.70 3.79 -5.37
C ALA A 54 -13.29 2.69 -6.35
N LYS A 55 -14.20 2.23 -7.22
CA LYS A 55 -13.90 1.21 -8.23
C LYS A 55 -12.90 1.73 -9.25
N ALA A 56 -13.09 2.96 -9.74
CA ALA A 56 -12.17 3.61 -10.66
C ALA A 56 -10.82 3.89 -9.98
N LEU A 57 -10.81 4.38 -8.73
CA LEU A 57 -9.58 4.58 -7.96
C LEU A 57 -8.79 3.28 -7.76
N ALA A 58 -9.47 2.16 -7.47
CA ALA A 58 -8.82 0.85 -7.34
C ALA A 58 -8.18 0.36 -8.65
N LYS A 59 -8.81 0.64 -9.80
CA LYS A 59 -8.22 0.36 -11.12
C LYS A 59 -6.99 1.20 -11.38
N VAL A 60 -7.05 2.50 -11.07
CA VAL A 60 -5.91 3.41 -11.22
C VAL A 60 -4.76 2.98 -10.31
N TRP A 61 -5.04 2.60 -9.07
CA TRP A 61 -4.06 2.01 -8.15
C TRP A 61 -3.35 0.81 -8.77
N GLN A 62 -4.14 -0.16 -9.27
CA GLN A 62 -3.65 -1.40 -9.86
C GLN A 62 -2.78 -1.11 -11.11
N GLN A 63 -3.18 -0.17 -11.96
CA GLN A 63 -2.42 0.26 -13.14
C GLN A 63 -1.06 0.87 -12.81
N MET A 64 -0.89 1.48 -11.63
CA MET A 64 0.39 2.01 -11.17
C MET A 64 1.34 0.94 -10.60
N MET A 65 0.85 -0.29 -10.37
CA MET A 65 1.65 -1.41 -9.88
C MET A 65 2.45 -2.07 -11.04
N PRO A 66 3.51 -2.85 -10.73
CA PRO A 66 4.30 -3.54 -11.75
C PRO A 66 3.45 -4.33 -12.77
N PRO A 67 3.58 -4.07 -14.08
CA PRO A 67 2.75 -4.71 -15.11
C PRO A 67 3.02 -6.22 -15.23
N ASP A 68 4.23 -6.67 -14.87
CA ASP A 68 4.65 -8.08 -14.85
C ASP A 68 4.20 -8.84 -13.58
N ALA A 69 3.35 -8.22 -12.74
CA ALA A 69 2.89 -8.81 -11.48
C ALA A 69 1.45 -8.43 -11.12
N GLN A 70 0.62 -8.08 -12.10
CA GLN A 70 -0.75 -7.63 -11.90
C GLN A 70 -1.62 -8.67 -11.15
N ASP A 71 -1.31 -9.96 -11.30
CA ASP A 71 -1.93 -11.07 -10.55
C ASP A 71 -1.68 -11.00 -9.03
N LYS A 72 -0.68 -10.21 -8.59
CA LYS A 72 -0.36 -9.97 -7.17
C LYS A 72 -1.01 -8.71 -6.59
N PHE A 73 -1.67 -7.90 -7.42
CA PHE A 73 -2.33 -6.66 -7.01
C PHE A 73 -3.78 -6.72 -7.45
N THR A 74 -4.65 -7.34 -6.65
CA THR A 74 -6.00 -7.69 -7.08
C THR A 74 -7.06 -6.80 -6.46
N ILE A 75 -8.07 -6.45 -7.25
CA ILE A 75 -9.27 -5.76 -6.77
C ILE A 75 -10.22 -6.84 -6.24
N GLY A 76 -10.60 -6.73 -4.97
CA GLY A 76 -11.53 -7.63 -4.30
C GLY A 76 -12.97 -7.10 -4.36
N LYS A 77 -13.57 -6.89 -3.17
CA LYS A 77 -14.95 -6.40 -3.04
C LYS A 77 -15.01 -4.89 -3.26
N ILE A 78 -16.03 -4.44 -3.99
CA ILE A 78 -16.50 -3.06 -3.99
C ILE A 78 -17.76 -3.01 -3.11
N ASP A 79 -17.74 -2.17 -2.10
CA ASP A 79 -18.85 -1.95 -1.19
C ASP A 79 -19.59 -0.68 -1.64
N GLN A 80 -20.82 -0.85 -2.13
CA GLN A 80 -21.58 0.24 -2.77
C GLN A 80 -22.13 1.23 -1.74
N ASP A 81 -22.52 0.76 -0.56
CA ASP A 81 -23.13 1.59 0.48
C ASP A 81 -22.14 2.62 1.03
N THR A 82 -20.86 2.23 1.10
CA THR A 82 -19.77 3.05 1.66
C THR A 82 -18.82 3.60 0.59
N ASP A 83 -19.09 3.35 -0.70
CA ASP A 83 -18.17 3.55 -1.82
C ASP A 83 -16.72 3.18 -1.46
N THR A 84 -16.51 1.91 -1.08
CA THR A 84 -15.20 1.39 -0.65
C THR A 84 -14.72 0.28 -1.56
N ALA A 85 -13.51 0.41 -2.11
CA ALA A 85 -12.86 -0.66 -2.82
C ALA A 85 -11.83 -1.35 -1.92
N ARG A 86 -11.96 -2.66 -1.73
CA ARG A 86 -10.99 -3.48 -1.00
C ARG A 86 -10.06 -4.19 -1.98
N VAL A 87 -8.77 -3.84 -1.94
CA VAL A 87 -7.73 -4.40 -2.81
C VAL A 87 -6.73 -5.23 -2.01
N LYS A 88 -6.02 -6.15 -2.68
CA LYS A 88 -5.04 -7.05 -2.06
C LYS A 88 -3.65 -6.85 -2.65
N ILE A 89 -2.63 -6.88 -1.77
CA ILE A 89 -1.22 -7.00 -2.16
C ILE A 89 -0.73 -8.40 -1.76
N GLY A 90 -0.50 -9.26 -2.75
CA GLY A 90 -0.07 -10.65 -2.61
C GLY A 90 1.44 -10.89 -2.72
N ILE A 91 2.25 -9.85 -2.96
CA ILE A 91 3.72 -10.02 -2.96
C ILE A 91 4.25 -10.28 -1.54
N LYS A 92 5.33 -11.06 -1.41
CA LYS A 92 6.00 -11.28 -0.12
C LYS A 92 6.63 -10.00 0.40
N CYS A 93 6.04 -9.43 1.45
CA CYS A 93 6.53 -8.22 2.10
C CYS A 93 7.76 -8.52 2.99
N PRO A 94 8.83 -7.70 2.98
CA PRO A 94 9.98 -7.82 3.89
C PRO A 94 9.65 -7.64 5.38
N LEU A 95 8.45 -7.13 5.68
CA LEU A 95 7.94 -6.94 7.04
C LEU A 95 6.99 -8.06 7.46
N ARG A 96 6.72 -9.06 6.60
CA ARG A 96 5.78 -10.15 6.90
C ARG A 96 6.16 -10.86 8.20
N GLY A 97 5.19 -11.00 9.10
CA GLY A 97 5.36 -11.71 10.37
C GLY A 97 6.32 -11.06 11.37
N THR A 98 6.79 -9.84 11.11
CA THR A 98 7.74 -9.16 12.01
C THR A 98 7.08 -8.49 13.20
N GLY A 99 5.76 -8.30 13.19
CA GLY A 99 5.03 -7.50 14.16
C GLY A 99 5.26 -5.99 14.05
N ASN A 100 6.16 -5.53 13.18
CA ASN A 100 6.53 -4.12 13.08
C ASN A 100 5.55 -3.33 12.18
N VAL A 101 4.37 -3.04 12.75
CA VAL A 101 3.31 -2.27 12.07
C VAL A 101 3.70 -0.83 11.79
N GLU A 102 4.55 -0.24 12.64
CA GLU A 102 5.04 1.13 12.46
C GLU A 102 5.89 1.26 11.18
N ALA A 103 6.81 0.31 10.97
CA ALA A 103 7.60 0.23 9.74
C ALA A 103 6.71 -0.04 8.52
N CYS A 104 5.68 -0.87 8.67
CA CYS A 104 4.72 -1.12 7.59
C CYS A 104 3.96 0.16 7.23
N TYR A 105 3.49 0.91 8.22
CA TYR A 105 2.82 2.17 8.02
C TYR A 105 3.72 3.17 7.27
N LYS A 106 4.99 3.32 7.69
CA LYS A 106 5.97 4.16 6.99
C LYS A 106 6.17 3.73 5.54
N LEU A 107 6.28 2.42 5.27
CA LEU A 107 6.50 1.90 3.92
C LEU A 107 5.29 2.15 3.01
N MET A 108 4.08 1.96 3.53
CA MET A 108 2.82 2.20 2.83
C MET A 108 2.53 3.69 2.57
N ASN A 109 3.42 4.60 2.99
CA ASN A 109 3.38 6.00 2.55
C ASN A 109 3.50 6.13 1.03
N TYR A 110 4.18 5.18 0.38
CA TYR A 110 4.26 5.10 -1.07
C TYR A 110 2.85 5.02 -1.70
N ASP A 111 2.09 3.97 -1.38
CA ASP A 111 0.73 3.76 -1.90
C ASP A 111 -0.24 4.89 -1.52
N ARG A 112 -0.14 5.42 -0.28
CA ARG A 112 -0.94 6.58 0.13
C ARG A 112 -0.63 7.83 -0.70
N THR A 113 0.64 8.05 -1.03
CA THR A 113 1.05 9.16 -1.89
C THR A 113 0.54 8.99 -3.31
N LEU A 114 0.59 7.76 -3.87
CA LEU A 114 0.00 7.46 -5.17
C LEU A 114 -1.49 7.78 -5.19
N MET A 115 -2.22 7.33 -4.16
CA MET A 115 -3.67 7.44 -4.13
C MET A 115 -4.14 8.87 -3.92
N LYS A 116 -3.45 9.64 -3.08
CA LYS A 116 -3.71 11.07 -2.92
C LYS A 116 -3.55 11.85 -4.23
N ALA A 117 -2.62 11.45 -5.11
CA ALA A 117 -2.38 12.13 -6.37
C ALA A 117 -3.50 11.96 -7.40
N VAL A 118 -4.35 10.94 -7.23
CA VAL A 118 -5.47 10.62 -8.14
C VAL A 118 -6.84 10.89 -7.53
N GLY A 119 -6.88 11.64 -6.41
CA GLY A 119 -8.12 12.00 -5.72
C GLY A 119 -8.67 10.94 -4.76
N GLY A 120 -7.85 9.95 -4.40
CA GLY A 120 -8.23 8.89 -3.47
C GLY A 120 -7.52 8.96 -2.12
N GLU A 121 -8.02 8.17 -1.19
CA GLU A 121 -7.43 7.86 0.09
C GLU A 121 -7.25 6.34 0.22
N LEU A 122 -6.16 5.91 0.84
CA LEU A 122 -5.82 4.50 0.98
C LEU A 122 -5.48 4.18 2.43
N ILE A 123 -6.20 3.20 2.99
CA ILE A 123 -6.03 2.73 4.36
C ILE A 123 -5.62 1.25 4.31
N VAL A 124 -4.60 0.90 5.07
CA VAL A 124 -4.19 -0.50 5.23
C VAL A 124 -5.11 -1.13 6.28
N GLU A 125 -6.07 -1.98 5.90
CA GLU A 125 -6.97 -2.66 6.83
C GLU A 125 -6.30 -3.87 7.48
N LYS A 126 -5.59 -4.67 6.69
CA LYS A 126 -4.80 -5.83 7.16
C LYS A 126 -3.39 -5.75 6.58
N SER A 127 -2.38 -5.86 7.43
CA SER A 127 -0.98 -5.85 7.03
C SER A 127 -0.37 -7.23 7.19
N GLN A 128 0.46 -7.66 6.23
CA GLN A 128 1.30 -8.86 6.38
C GLN A 128 2.22 -8.78 7.62
N SER A 129 2.48 -7.59 8.17
CA SER A 129 3.37 -7.43 9.33
C SER A 129 2.80 -8.00 10.63
N ASN A 130 1.49 -7.87 10.84
CA ASN A 130 0.83 -8.28 12.09
C ASN A 130 -0.40 -9.19 11.90
N SER A 131 -1.01 -9.29 10.72
CA SER A 131 -2.26 -10.05 10.58
C SER A 131 -2.11 -11.58 10.58
N GLY A 132 -0.89 -12.11 10.42
CA GLY A 132 -0.65 -13.52 10.15
C GLY A 132 -0.90 -13.93 8.69
N GLU A 133 -1.48 -13.05 7.88
CA GLU A 133 -1.86 -13.33 6.50
C GLU A 133 -0.70 -13.26 5.51
N GLY A 134 -0.81 -14.03 4.42
CA GLY A 134 0.10 -13.98 3.28
C GLY A 134 -0.09 -12.77 2.36
N HIS A 135 -1.03 -11.87 2.64
CA HIS A 135 -1.36 -10.72 1.82
C HIS A 135 -1.77 -9.51 2.67
N CYS A 136 -1.65 -8.30 2.12
CA CYS A 136 -2.28 -7.12 2.73
C CYS A 136 -3.68 -6.94 2.16
N ILE A 137 -4.58 -6.34 2.93
CA ILE A 137 -5.86 -5.80 2.46
C ILE A 137 -5.83 -4.28 2.67
N LEU A 138 -6.13 -3.54 1.61
CA LEU A 138 -6.22 -2.08 1.63
C LEU A 138 -7.65 -1.69 1.29
N ALA A 139 -8.18 -0.68 1.97
CA ALA A 139 -9.39 0.01 1.59
C ALA A 139 -9.01 1.29 0.83
N ILE A 140 -9.71 1.53 -0.27
CA ILE A 140 -9.58 2.73 -1.10
C ILE A 140 -10.94 3.41 -1.13
N ARG A 141 -10.95 4.72 -0.85
CA ARG A 141 -12.11 5.61 -0.96
C ARG A 141 -11.71 6.89 -1.69
N LYS A 142 -12.69 7.70 -2.08
CA LYS A 142 -12.46 9.08 -2.50
C LYS A 142 -11.82 9.88 -1.35
N LEU A 143 -10.89 10.78 -1.68
CA LEU A 143 -10.25 11.65 -0.71
C LEU A 143 -11.29 12.53 -0.01
N GLY A 144 -11.26 12.55 1.34
CA GLY A 144 -12.20 13.32 2.15
C GLY A 144 -13.55 12.63 2.40
N ALA A 145 -13.75 11.41 1.90
CA ALA A 145 -14.87 10.58 2.35
C ALA A 145 -14.70 10.22 3.84
N ASP A 146 -15.81 9.95 4.53
CA ASP A 146 -15.73 9.39 5.88
C ASP A 146 -14.96 8.06 5.83
N THR A 147 -14.13 7.81 6.83
CA THR A 147 -13.31 6.60 7.01
C THR A 147 -13.36 6.08 8.45
N SER A 148 -14.26 6.62 9.28
CA SER A 148 -14.38 6.31 10.70
C SER A 148 -14.73 4.84 10.98
N ASP A 149 -15.40 4.17 10.04
CA ASP A 149 -15.71 2.74 10.08
C ASP A 149 -14.50 1.83 9.78
N ILE A 150 -13.39 2.38 9.29
CA ILE A 150 -12.20 1.61 8.90
C ILE A 150 -11.10 1.80 9.94
N THR A 151 -10.82 0.77 10.74
CA THR A 151 -9.65 0.77 11.62
C THR A 151 -8.36 0.44 10.83
N PRO A 152 -7.36 1.33 10.80
CA PRO A 152 -6.06 1.05 10.18
C PRO A 152 -5.27 -0.04 10.90
N ALA A 153 -4.54 -0.87 10.16
CA ALA A 153 -3.78 -2.01 10.67
C ALA A 153 -2.70 -1.65 11.70
N HIS A 154 -2.18 -0.41 11.66
CA HIS A 154 -1.17 0.08 12.60
C HIS A 154 -1.75 0.56 13.93
N LEU A 155 -3.08 0.69 14.02
CA LEU A 155 -3.82 0.98 15.26
C LEU A 155 -4.46 -0.28 15.86
N LYS A 156 -4.45 -1.40 15.12
CA LYS A 156 -4.98 -2.68 15.62
C LYS A 156 -3.97 -3.34 16.58
N PRO A 157 -4.45 -3.99 17.65
CA PRO A 157 -3.60 -4.86 18.45
C PRO A 157 -3.04 -5.98 17.57
N SER A 158 -1.78 -6.34 17.78
CA SER A 158 -1.21 -7.53 17.13
C SER A 158 -1.93 -8.77 17.67
N PRO A 159 -2.35 -9.71 16.83
CA PRO A 159 -2.89 -10.98 17.30
C PRO A 159 -1.85 -11.65 18.19
N THR A 160 -2.21 -11.87 19.45
CA THR A 160 -1.42 -12.68 20.38
C THR A 160 -1.20 -14.02 19.69
N LYS A 161 0.06 -14.44 19.51
CA LYS A 161 0.34 -15.81 19.10
C LYS A 161 -0.24 -16.71 20.19
N THR A 162 -1.38 -17.34 19.96
CA THR A 162 -1.79 -18.49 20.76
C THR A 162 -0.68 -19.52 20.58
N ALA A 163 0.09 -19.76 21.64
CA ALA A 163 1.04 -20.85 21.66
C ALA A 163 0.23 -22.14 21.49
N LEU A 164 0.46 -22.82 20.36
CA LEU A 164 0.13 -24.23 20.17
C LEU A 164 1.37 -25.04 20.54
#